data_AF-A0A975J6T2-F1
#
_entry.id   AF-A0A975J6T2-F1
#
_cell.length_a   1.000
_cell.length_b   1.000
_cell.length_c   1.000
_cell.angle_alpha   90.00
_cell.angle_beta   90.00
_cell.angle_gamma   90.00
#
_symmetry.space_group_name_H-M   'P 1'
#
loop_
_entity.id
_entity.type
_entity.pdbx_description
1 polymer ?
#
loop_
_entity_poly.entity_id
_entity_poly.type
_entity_poly.pdbx_seq_one_letter_code
_entity_poly.pdbx_strand_id
1 'polypeptide(L)' 'MCNKNKLIELINEIEIVKVELHDLICKKQYNLTDSEVVKLSELLDQLLSQYHNIK' A
#
# COMPACT_ATOMS: atom_id res chain seq x y z
N MET A 1 8.35 1.28 24.85
CA MET A 1 7.02 1.72 24.36
C MET A 1 7.09 1.92 22.84
N CYS A 2 7.40 0.87 22.05
CA CYS A 2 7.98 1.09 20.69
C CYS A 2 7.29 0.36 19.52
N ASN A 3 6.54 -0.72 19.75
CA ASN A 3 5.99 -1.51 18.63
C ASN A 3 4.63 -0.98 18.13
N LYS A 4 3.81 -0.39 19.00
CA LYS A 4 2.48 0.12 18.60
C LYS A 4 2.57 1.32 17.66
N ASN A 5 3.51 2.24 17.87
CA ASN A 5 3.68 3.41 17.00
C ASN A 5 4.07 3.00 15.58
N LYS A 6 5.07 2.11 15.44
CA LYS A 6 5.48 1.58 14.13
C LYS A 6 4.32 0.91 13.39
N LEU A 7 3.48 0.19 14.13
CA LEU A 7 2.32 -0.50 13.57
C LEU A 7 1.27 0.49 13.06
N ILE A 8 1.04 1.58 13.80
CA ILE A 8 0.13 2.66 13.39
C ILE A 8 0.67 3.43 12.17
N GLU A 9 1.96 3.74 12.15
CA GLU A 9 2.60 4.38 10.99
C GLU A 9 2.49 3.51 9.74
N LEU A 10 2.73 2.20 9.90
CA LEU A 10 2.67 1.25 8.80
C LEU A 10 1.23 1.02 8.30
N ILE A 11 0.21 1.06 9.18
CA ILE A 11 -1.20 1.08 8.77
C ILE A 11 -1.52 2.35 7.96
N ASN A 12 -1.07 3.52 8.43
CA ASN A 12 -1.28 4.78 7.72
C ASN A 12 -0.66 4.75 6.32
N GLU A 13 0.57 4.26 6.19
CA GLU A 13 1.21 4.10 4.88
C GLU A 13 0.43 3.16 3.96
N ILE A 14 -0.07 2.02 4.48
CA ILE A 14 -0.93 1.10 3.73
C ILE A 14 -2.19 1.80 3.22
N GLU A 15 -2.85 2.59 4.07
CA GLU A 15 -4.06 3.32 3.65
C GLU A 15 -3.75 4.37 2.58
N ILE A 16 -2.67 5.13 2.72
CA ILE A 16 -2.25 6.13 1.73
C ILE A 16 -1.98 5.45 0.38
N VAL A 17 -1.12 4.41 0.37
CA VAL A 17 -0.77 3.69 -0.86
C VAL A 17 -2.01 3.05 -1.49
N LYS A 18 -2.95 2.54 -0.69
CA LYS A 18 -4.20 1.95 -1.19
C LYS A 18 -5.09 3.00 -1.86
N VAL A 19 -5.19 4.21 -1.28
CA VAL A 19 -5.94 5.33 -1.88
C VAL A 19 -5.26 5.78 -3.17
N GLU A 20 -3.94 5.95 -3.18
CA GLU A 20 -3.19 6.32 -4.39
C GLU A 20 -3.30 5.27 -5.48
N LEU A 21 -3.18 3.98 -5.15
CA LEU A 21 -3.40 2.88 -6.09
C LEU A 21 -4.80 2.95 -6.69
N HIS A 22 -5.83 3.16 -5.86
CA HIS A 22 -7.21 3.22 -6.33
C HIS A 22 -7.48 4.45 -7.20
N ASP A 23 -6.94 5.61 -6.85
CA ASP A 23 -7.00 6.83 -7.65
C ASP A 23 -6.27 6.66 -8.99
N LEU A 24 -5.09 6.03 -8.97
CA LEU A 24 -4.29 5.78 -10.16
C LEU A 24 -4.95 4.76 -11.08
N ILE A 25 -5.53 3.68 -10.54
CA ILE A 25 -6.37 2.74 -11.28
C ILE A 25 -7.57 3.47 -11.90
N CYS A 26 -8.24 4.34 -11.15
CA CYS A 26 -9.38 5.11 -11.65
C CYS A 26 -8.98 6.05 -12.80
N LYS A 27 -7.88 6.81 -12.63
CA LYS A 27 -7.32 7.71 -13.65
C LYS A 27 -6.87 6.97 -14.91
N LYS A 28 -6.31 5.78 -14.74
CA LYS A 28 -5.84 4.91 -15.84
C LYS A 28 -6.96 4.05 -16.43
N GLN A 29 -8.23 4.31 -16.11
CA GLN A 29 -9.40 3.57 -16.60
C GLN A 29 -9.31 2.06 -16.33
N TYR A 30 -8.91 1.69 -15.12
CA TYR A 30 -8.73 0.30 -14.69
C TYR A 30 -7.66 -0.46 -15.46
N ASN A 31 -6.71 0.24 -16.07
CA ASN A 31 -5.58 -0.41 -16.73
C ASN A 31 -4.56 -0.94 -15.69
N LEU A 32 -4.85 -2.13 -15.16
CA LEU A 32 -4.02 -2.82 -14.16
C LEU A 32 -2.65 -3.26 -14.69
N THR A 33 -2.44 -3.19 -16.01
CA THR A 33 -1.16 -3.53 -16.66
C THR A 33 -0.19 -2.37 -16.71
N ASP A 34 -0.61 -1.18 -16.30
CA ASP A 34 0.27 -0.02 -16.23
C ASP A 34 1.37 -0.26 -15.20
N SER A 35 2.62 0.01 -15.60
CA SER A 35 3.78 -0.23 -14.74
C SER A 35 3.69 0.54 -13.42
N GLU A 36 3.01 1.68 -13.37
CA GLU A 36 2.78 2.42 -12.13
C GLU A 36 1.80 1.71 -11.20
N VAL A 37 0.71 1.13 -11.74
CA VAL A 37 -0.26 0.35 -10.96
C VAL A 37 0.40 -0.90 -10.39
N VAL A 38 1.20 -1.60 -11.20
CA VAL A 38 1.94 -2.80 -10.77
C VAL A 38 2.91 -2.45 -9.64
N LYS A 39 3.71 -1.39 -9.79
CA LYS A 39 4.67 -0.96 -8.76
C LYS A 39 3.99 -0.58 -7.44
N LEU A 40 2.87 0.16 -7.50
CA LEU A 40 2.11 0.50 -6.31
C LEU A 40 1.46 -0.72 -5.67
N SER A 41 1.03 -1.70 -6.47
CA SER A 41 0.49 -2.96 -5.96
C SER A 41 1.56 -3.80 -5.28
N GLU A 42 2.77 -3.88 -5.85
CA GLU A 42 3.92 -4.55 -5.22
C GLU A 42 4.32 -3.86 -3.91
N LEU A 43 4.35 -2.52 -3.90
CA LEU A 43 4.63 -1.74 -2.69
C LEU A 43 3.60 -2.02 -1.59
N LEU A 44 2.32 -2.03 -1.94
CA LEU A 44 1.24 -2.33 -1.00
C LEU A 44 1.37 -3.75 -0.44
N ASP A 45 1.72 -4.73 -1.27
CA ASP A 45 1.95 -6.11 -0.85
C ASP A 45 3.12 -6.23 0.13
N GLN A 46 4.24 -5.53 -0.15
CA GLN A 46 5.39 -5.47 0.76
C GLN A 46 5.03 -4.83 2.11
N LEU A 47 4.24 -3.76 2.11
CA LEU A 47 3.78 -3.11 3.34
C LEU A 47 2.85 -4.04 4.13
N LEU A 48 1.90 -4.70 3.47
CA LEU A 48 1.02 -5.68 4.10
C LEU A 48 1.79 -6.88 4.67
N SER A 49 2.81 -7.35 3.97
CA SER A 49 3.69 -8.42 4.44
C SER A 49 4.45 -8.00 5.71
N GLN A 50 4.98 -6.78 5.75
CA GLN A 50 5.60 -6.23 6.96
C GLN A 50 4.60 -6.10 8.11
N TYR A 51 3.38 -5.62 7.84
CA TYR A 51 2.30 -5.55 8.82
C TYR A 51 1.99 -6.93 9.41
N HIS A 52 1.86 -7.94 8.55
CA HIS A 52 1.59 -9.32 8.94
C HIS A 52 2.74 -9.96 9.74
N ASN A 53 3.98 -9.54 9.50
CA ASN A 53 5.14 -10.03 10.26
C ASN A 53 5.23 -9.41 11.66
N ILE A 54 4.75 -8.17 11.83
CA ILE A 54 4.78 -7.45 13.10
C ILE A 54 3.58 -7.82 14.00
N LYS A 55 2.45 -8.21 13.39
CA LYS A 55 1.20 -8.58 14.07
C LYS A 55 1.21 -10.00 14.62
#